data_AF-A0A2U2I717-F1
#
_entry.id   AF-A0A2U2I717-F1
#
_cell.length_a   1.000
_cell.length_b   1.000
_cell.length_c   1.000
_cell.angle_alpha   90.00
_cell.angle_beta   90.00
_cell.angle_gamma   90.00
#
_symmetry.space_group_name_H-M   'P 1'
#
loop_
_entity.id
_entity.type
_entity.pdbx_description
1 polymer ?
#
loop_
_entity_poly.entity_id
_entity_poly.type
_entity_poly.pdbx_seq_one_letter_code
_entity_poly.pdbx_strand_id
1 'polypeptide(L)'
;MDDYRNNRVPGRTFFFTVRLLDQHSALLTEHIAAFGEAIRQARLRKPFHVDAWVVLPDHAHAIWTLPPGDDDCAGRWNAVKIAFTKALRKAASRAPTGDAIWARHFQQHAVDGGADYAALVDYIHANPLRHGFCARAEHWPWSSIHRFLAEGRVK
;
A
#
# COMPACT_ATOMS: atom_id res chain seq x y z
N MET A 1 19.76 0.98 -14.29
CA MET A 1 19.61 2.09 -13.34
C MET A 1 18.24 2.66 -13.62
N ASP A 2 17.23 2.10 -12.98
CA ASP A 2 15.83 2.47 -13.20
C ASP A 2 15.60 3.91 -12.73
N ASP A 3 15.08 4.76 -13.61
CA ASP A 3 15.00 6.21 -13.38
C ASP A 3 13.76 6.56 -12.56
N TYR A 4 13.75 6.08 -11.32
CA TYR A 4 12.69 6.38 -10.37
C TYR A 4 12.70 7.84 -9.88
N ARG A 5 13.68 8.67 -10.29
CA ARG A 5 13.81 10.06 -9.84
C ARG A 5 12.60 10.90 -10.24
N ASN A 6 12.01 10.63 -11.39
CA ASN A 6 10.84 11.35 -11.89
C ASN A 6 9.53 11.02 -11.15
N ASN A 7 9.53 10.03 -10.26
CA ASN A 7 8.39 9.69 -9.42
C ASN A 7 8.38 10.46 -8.09
N ARG A 8 9.48 11.13 -7.73
CA ARG A 8 9.62 11.81 -6.44
C ARG A 8 8.96 13.19 -6.44
N VAL A 9 8.38 13.53 -5.30
CA VAL A 9 7.84 14.87 -5.01
C VAL A 9 8.50 15.44 -3.74
N PRO A 10 8.46 16.76 -3.51
CA PRO A 10 8.98 17.34 -2.27
C PRO A 10 8.27 16.81 -1.03
N GLY A 11 9.02 16.54 0.04
CA GLY A 11 8.47 16.07 1.31
C GLY A 11 9.24 14.90 1.92
N ARG A 12 8.69 14.32 2.99
CA ARG A 12 9.25 13.13 3.66
C ARG A 12 8.63 11.87 3.08
N THR A 13 9.49 10.94 2.68
CA THR A 13 9.09 9.65 2.10
C THR A 13 9.19 8.54 3.13
N PHE A 14 8.20 7.65 3.14
CA PHE A 14 8.11 6.54 4.08
C PHE A 14 7.66 5.27 3.38
N PHE A 15 8.25 4.14 3.77
CA PHE A 15 7.80 2.81 3.44
C PHE A 15 6.93 2.26 4.56
N PHE A 16 5.85 1.58 4.19
CA PHE A 16 4.88 1.00 5.12
C PHE A 16 4.63 -0.46 4.84
N THR A 17 4.38 -1.21 5.92
CA THR A 17 3.72 -2.51 5.86
C THR A 17 2.49 -2.48 6.74
N VAL A 18 1.31 -2.70 6.13
CA VAL A 18 0.04 -2.83 6.85
C VAL A 18 -0.45 -4.27 6.70
N ARG A 19 -0.86 -4.89 7.80
CA ARG A 19 -1.27 -6.30 7.84
C ARG A 19 -2.66 -6.48 8.45
N LEU A 20 -3.40 -7.43 7.93
CA LEU A 20 -4.54 -8.03 8.61
C LEU A 20 -4.06 -8.79 9.85
N LEU A 21 -4.97 -9.01 10.79
CA LEU A 21 -4.68 -9.80 11.99
C LEU A 21 -4.53 -11.28 11.65
N ASP A 22 -5.42 -11.79 10.80
CA ASP A 22 -5.34 -13.15 10.27
C ASP A 22 -4.50 -13.18 9.00
N GLN A 23 -3.34 -13.83 9.08
CA GLN A 23 -2.38 -13.99 7.98
C GLN A 23 -2.87 -14.95 6.88
N HIS A 24 -3.93 -15.73 7.14
CA HIS A 24 -4.55 -16.62 6.16
C HIS A 24 -5.76 -15.99 5.46
N SER A 25 -6.10 -14.75 5.84
CA SER A 25 -7.18 -14.00 5.23
C SER A 25 -6.83 -13.52 3.82
N ALA A 26 -7.86 -13.37 2.98
CA ALA A 26 -7.76 -12.78 1.65
C ALA A 26 -8.55 -11.47 1.50
N LEU A 27 -9.00 -10.88 2.63
CA LEU A 27 -9.94 -9.75 2.61
C LEU A 27 -9.42 -8.55 1.82
N LEU A 28 -8.11 -8.29 1.79
CA LEU A 28 -7.58 -7.15 1.03
C LEU A 28 -7.74 -7.34 -0.47
N THR A 29 -7.47 -8.54 -0.99
CA THR A 29 -7.64 -8.85 -2.41
C THR A 29 -9.10 -9.09 -2.79
N GLU A 30 -9.88 -9.76 -1.93
CA GLU A 30 -11.32 -10.00 -2.17
C GLU A 30 -12.12 -8.69 -2.20
N HIS A 31 -11.67 -7.68 -1.44
CA HIS A 31 -12.30 -6.36 -1.37
C HIS A 31 -11.37 -5.23 -1.82
N ILE A 32 -10.55 -5.49 -2.84
CA ILE A 32 -9.53 -4.55 -3.33
C ILE A 32 -10.10 -3.17 -3.70
N ALA A 33 -11.30 -3.13 -4.29
CA ALA A 33 -11.98 -1.89 -4.63
C ALA A 33 -12.29 -1.04 -3.38
N ALA A 34 -12.72 -1.69 -2.28
CA ALA A 34 -12.98 -1.01 -1.02
C ALA A 34 -11.68 -0.52 -0.36
N PHE A 35 -10.59 -1.28 -0.46
CA PHE A 35 -9.28 -0.86 0.07
C PHE A 35 -8.73 0.34 -0.71
N GLY A 36 -8.77 0.29 -2.05
CA GLY A 36 -8.39 1.41 -2.91
C GLY A 36 -9.22 2.67 -2.65
N GLU A 37 -10.53 2.52 -2.45
CA GLU A 37 -11.42 3.63 -2.09
C GLU A 37 -11.07 4.21 -0.71
N ALA A 38 -10.76 3.37 0.28
CA ALA A 38 -10.33 3.83 1.60
C ALA A 38 -9.05 4.67 1.53
N ILE A 39 -8.06 4.25 0.73
CA ILE A 39 -6.85 5.02 0.44
C ILE A 39 -7.20 6.36 -0.23
N ARG A 40 -8.06 6.35 -1.24
CA ARG A 40 -8.49 7.56 -1.95
C ARG A 40 -9.17 8.57 -1.02
N GLN A 41 -10.06 8.11 -0.15
CA GLN A 41 -10.74 8.95 0.84
C GLN A 41 -9.77 9.56 1.86
N ALA A 42 -8.79 8.78 2.34
CA ALA A 42 -7.75 9.30 3.21
C ALA A 42 -6.91 10.38 2.51
N ARG A 43 -6.53 10.15 1.25
CA ARG A 43 -5.78 11.12 0.42
C ARG A 43 -6.55 12.42 0.19
N LEU A 44 -7.86 12.35 -0.03
CA LEU A 44 -8.70 13.54 -0.20
C LEU A 44 -8.74 14.41 1.06
N ARG A 45 -8.78 13.79 2.24
CA ARG A 45 -8.83 14.51 3.53
C ARG A 45 -7.48 15.06 3.95
N LYS A 46 -6.42 14.27 3.77
CA LYS A 46 -5.07 14.65 4.15
C LYS A 46 -4.11 14.22 3.04
N PRO A 47 -3.75 15.13 2.11
CA PRO A 47 -3.01 14.79 0.90
C PRO A 47 -1.69 14.06 1.16
N PHE A 48 -1.39 13.09 0.31
CA PHE A 48 -0.08 12.46 0.19
C PHE A 48 0.10 11.90 -1.22
N HIS A 49 1.36 11.81 -1.65
CA HIS A 49 1.74 11.16 -2.88
C HIS A 49 1.93 9.66 -2.63
N VAL A 50 1.49 8.82 -3.58
CA VAL A 50 1.68 7.37 -3.53
C VAL A 50 2.72 7.00 -4.58
N ASP A 51 3.95 6.83 -4.09
CA ASP A 51 5.12 6.54 -4.90
C ASP A 51 5.04 5.14 -5.51
N ALA A 52 4.81 4.11 -4.69
CA ALA A 52 4.64 2.72 -5.11
C ALA A 52 3.75 1.97 -4.13
N TRP A 53 3.10 0.91 -4.57
CA TRP A 53 2.27 0.05 -3.74
C TRP A 53 2.12 -1.36 -4.33
N VAL A 54 1.82 -2.31 -3.44
CA VAL A 54 1.35 -3.66 -3.76
C VAL A 54 0.37 -4.11 -2.66
N VAL A 55 -0.69 -4.82 -3.05
CA VAL A 55 -1.64 -5.44 -2.13
C VAL A 55 -1.58 -6.96 -2.31
N LEU A 56 -1.30 -7.65 -1.23
CA LEU A 56 -1.36 -9.10 -1.09
C LEU A 56 -2.66 -9.47 -0.34
N PRO A 57 -3.03 -10.76 -0.24
CA PRO A 57 -4.28 -11.19 0.40
C PRO A 57 -4.46 -10.67 1.83
N ASP A 58 -3.40 -10.75 2.64
CA ASP A 58 -3.41 -10.45 4.07
C ASP A 58 -2.63 -9.17 4.44
N HIS A 59 -1.86 -8.59 3.53
CA HIS A 59 -1.08 -7.39 3.80
C HIS A 59 -0.84 -6.53 2.57
N ALA A 60 -0.37 -5.30 2.79
CA ALA A 60 0.02 -4.40 1.72
C ALA A 60 1.31 -3.67 2.08
N HIS A 61 2.10 -3.39 1.05
CA HIS A 61 3.25 -2.49 1.13
C HIS A 61 3.01 -1.24 0.32
N ALA A 62 3.46 -0.10 0.82
CA ALA A 62 3.37 1.15 0.10
C ALA A 62 4.52 2.09 0.45
N ILE A 63 4.92 2.91 -0.51
CA ILE A 63 5.77 4.08 -0.29
C ILE A 63 4.88 5.30 -0.47
N TRP A 64 4.82 6.17 0.55
CA TRP A 64 4.17 7.47 0.44
C TRP A 64 5.15 8.60 0.68
N THR A 65 4.94 9.71 -0.02
CA THR A 65 5.60 10.98 0.27
C THR A 65 4.57 11.99 0.78
N LEU A 66 4.78 12.47 2.00
CA LEU A 66 3.92 13.45 2.66
C LEU A 66 4.32 14.87 2.27
N PRO A 67 3.39 15.85 2.23
CA PRO A 67 3.72 17.25 1.98
C PRO A 67 4.79 17.79 2.94
N PRO A 68 5.59 18.78 2.52
CA PRO A 68 6.56 19.42 3.41
C PRO A 68 5.89 19.94 4.70
N GLY A 69 6.50 19.64 5.85
CA GLY A 69 5.98 20.03 7.17
C GLY A 69 4.88 19.12 7.74
N ASP A 70 4.48 18.06 7.04
CA ASP A 70 3.52 17.06 7.53
C ASP A 70 4.21 15.71 7.78
N ASP A 71 3.93 15.10 8.93
CA ASP A 71 4.47 13.81 9.36
C ASP A 71 3.39 12.83 9.83
N ASP A 72 2.12 13.17 9.69
CA ASP A 72 1.00 12.40 10.24
C ASP A 72 0.63 11.20 9.36
N CYS A 73 1.51 10.21 9.37
CA CYS A 73 1.28 8.91 8.75
C CYS A 73 0.20 8.12 9.50
N ALA A 74 0.18 8.24 10.83
CA ALA A 74 -0.72 7.50 11.71
C ALA A 74 -2.19 7.88 11.46
N GLY A 75 -2.51 9.18 11.37
CA GLY A 75 -3.86 9.67 11.07
C GLY A 75 -4.36 9.18 9.72
N ARG A 76 -3.52 9.18 8.69
CA ARG A 76 -3.84 8.66 7.35
C ARG A 76 -4.12 7.16 7.39
N TRP A 77 -3.24 6.36 7.99
CA TRP A 77 -3.45 4.91 8.10
C TRP A 77 -4.67 4.57 8.96
N ASN A 78 -4.93 5.30 10.04
CA ASN A 78 -6.14 5.13 10.85
C ASN A 78 -7.41 5.40 10.02
N ALA A 79 -7.43 6.47 9.23
CA ALA A 79 -8.55 6.77 8.35
C ALA A 79 -8.79 5.65 7.32
N VAL A 80 -7.72 5.12 6.71
CA VAL A 80 -7.80 3.99 5.77
C VAL A 80 -8.38 2.75 6.45
N LYS A 81 -7.81 2.35 7.60
CA LYS A 81 -8.26 1.17 8.36
C LYS A 81 -9.72 1.27 8.75
N ILE A 82 -10.16 2.44 9.23
CA ILE A 82 -11.56 2.71 9.61
C ILE A 82 -12.48 2.61 8.39
N ALA A 83 -12.13 3.29 7.29
CA ALA A 83 -12.95 3.33 6.08
C ALA A 83 -13.11 1.93 5.47
N PHE A 84 -12.04 1.15 5.39
CA PHE A 84 -12.07 -0.23 4.89
C PHE A 84 -12.92 -1.13 5.79
N THR A 85 -12.70 -1.12 7.10
CA THR A 85 -13.51 -1.89 8.07
C THR A 85 -15.00 -1.56 7.95
N LYS A 86 -15.34 -0.28 7.78
CA LYS A 86 -16.73 0.15 7.57
C LYS A 86 -17.31 -0.38 6.25
N ALA A 87 -16.52 -0.37 5.17
CA ALA A 87 -16.95 -0.90 3.89
C ALA A 87 -17.19 -2.41 3.95
N LEU A 88 -16.31 -3.17 4.59
CA LEU A 88 -16.48 -4.62 4.81
C LEU A 88 -17.75 -4.93 5.59
N ARG A 89 -18.01 -4.22 6.70
CA ARG A 89 -19.22 -4.39 7.51
C ARG A 89 -20.50 -4.05 6.75
N LYS A 90 -20.44 -3.14 5.78
CA LYS A 90 -21.58 -2.81 4.91
C LYS A 90 -21.80 -3.89 3.84
N ALA A 91 -20.72 -4.44 3.30
CA ALA A 91 -20.77 -5.43 2.23
C ALA A 91 -21.17 -6.83 2.72
N ALA A 92 -20.88 -7.17 3.98
CA ALA A 92 -21.13 -8.50 4.51
C ALA A 92 -22.29 -8.50 5.53
N SER A 93 -23.24 -9.41 5.34
CA SER A 93 -24.18 -9.83 6.40
C SER A 93 -23.49 -10.58 7.54
N ARG A 94 -22.22 -11.01 7.34
CA ARG A 94 -21.40 -11.86 8.23
C ARG A 94 -19.97 -11.34 8.43
N ALA A 95 -19.70 -10.04 8.23
CA ALA A 95 -18.41 -9.51 8.68
C ALA A 95 -18.24 -9.89 10.16
N PRO A 96 -17.07 -10.37 10.61
CA PRO A 96 -16.86 -10.75 12.00
C PRO A 96 -17.32 -9.61 12.91
N THR A 97 -18.47 -9.79 13.55
CA THR A 97 -19.03 -8.81 14.45
C THR A 97 -18.26 -8.91 15.74
N GLY A 98 -17.24 -8.06 15.90
CA GLY A 98 -16.46 -7.95 17.13
C GLY A 98 -14.96 -8.18 16.97
N ASP A 99 -14.53 -8.89 15.93
CA ASP A 99 -13.11 -9.24 15.78
C ASP A 99 -12.28 -8.11 15.14
N ALA A 100 -11.06 -7.95 15.65
CA ALA A 100 -10.10 -7.00 15.10
C ALA A 100 -9.60 -7.50 13.73
N ILE A 101 -9.92 -6.76 12.66
CA ILE A 101 -9.51 -7.09 11.28
C ILE A 101 -8.01 -6.83 11.06
N TRP A 102 -7.48 -5.78 11.67
CA TRP A 102 -6.12 -5.29 11.44
C TRP A 102 -5.18 -5.74 12.55
N ALA A 103 -3.93 -6.02 12.21
CA ALA A 103 -2.86 -6.04 13.20
C ALA A 103 -2.78 -4.67 13.91
N ARG A 104 -2.47 -4.70 15.22
CA ARG A 104 -2.48 -3.53 16.11
C ARG A 104 -1.60 -2.38 15.59
N HIS A 105 -0.45 -2.71 15.02
CA HIS A 105 0.52 -1.75 14.49
C HIS A 105 0.78 -1.99 13.00
N PHE A 106 0.98 -0.92 12.25
CA PHE A 106 1.65 -0.99 10.95
C PHE A 106 3.15 -0.76 11.17
N GLN A 107 3.99 -1.30 10.28
CA GLN A 107 5.42 -0.97 10.26
C GLN A 107 5.63 0.27 9.39
N GLN A 108 6.52 1.14 9.82
CA GLN A 108 6.95 2.32 9.06
C GLN A 108 8.47 2.45 9.09
N HIS A 109 9.03 2.92 7.98
CA HIS A 109 10.43 3.23 7.84
C HIS A 109 10.57 4.51 7.02
N ALA A 110 11.36 5.47 7.50
CA ALA A 110 11.71 6.65 6.69
C ALA A 110 12.65 6.20 5.57
N VAL A 111 12.40 6.67 4.34
CA VAL A 111 13.20 6.29 3.17
C VAL A 111 14.24 7.37 2.91
N ASP A 112 15.50 7.02 3.09
CA ASP A 112 16.62 7.96 3.02
C ASP A 112 17.35 7.85 1.67
N GLY A 113 17.50 8.99 0.98
CA GLY A 113 18.24 9.03 -0.28
C GLY A 113 17.56 8.31 -1.45
N GLY A 114 18.31 8.09 -2.54
CA GLY A 114 17.77 7.54 -3.79
C GLY A 114 17.94 6.03 -3.97
N ALA A 115 19.02 5.45 -3.44
CA ALA A 115 19.31 4.02 -3.58
C ALA A 115 18.35 3.15 -2.77
N ASP A 116 18.06 3.55 -1.53
CA ASP A 116 17.07 2.90 -0.66
C ASP A 116 15.67 2.94 -1.29
N TYR A 117 15.27 4.11 -1.82
CA TYR A 117 14.00 4.26 -2.53
C TYR A 117 13.83 3.28 -3.69
N ALA A 118 14.84 3.17 -4.57
CA ALA A 118 14.79 2.27 -5.71
C ALA A 118 14.65 0.81 -5.28
N ALA A 119 15.46 0.39 -4.30
CA ALA A 119 15.41 -0.96 -3.76
C ALA A 119 14.05 -1.28 -3.11
N LEU A 120 13.41 -0.32 -2.46
CA LEU A 120 12.08 -0.49 -1.88
C LEU A 120 10.97 -0.56 -2.94
N VAL A 121 11.08 0.19 -4.05
CA VAL A 121 10.17 0.05 -5.19
C VAL A 121 10.29 -1.36 -5.79
N ASP A 122 11.51 -1.82 -6.06
CA ASP A 122 11.76 -3.17 -6.57
C ASP A 122 11.24 -4.24 -5.60
N TYR A 123 11.48 -4.05 -4.30
CA TYR A 123 10.97 -4.92 -3.24
C TYR A 123 9.44 -5.05 -3.30
N ILE A 124 8.73 -3.91 -3.43
CA ILE A 124 7.27 -3.85 -3.52
C ILE A 124 6.78 -4.63 -4.75
N HIS A 125 7.37 -4.38 -5.92
CA HIS A 125 6.92 -5.00 -7.17
C HIS A 125 7.27 -6.49 -7.24
N ALA A 126 8.38 -6.91 -6.66
CA ALA A 126 8.78 -8.31 -6.58
C ALA A 126 8.04 -9.11 -5.49
N ASN A 127 7.35 -8.43 -4.57
CA ASN A 127 6.74 -9.07 -3.40
C ASN A 127 5.78 -10.22 -3.75
N PRO A 128 4.88 -10.11 -4.74
CA PRO A 128 4.00 -11.22 -5.12
C PRO A 128 4.74 -12.47 -5.61
N LEU A 129 5.94 -12.33 -6.21
CA LEU A 129 6.77 -13.47 -6.63
C LEU A 129 7.39 -14.16 -5.42
N ARG A 130 7.87 -13.36 -4.46
CA ARG A 130 8.49 -13.87 -3.22
C ARG A 130 7.50 -14.67 -2.40
N HIS A 131 6.21 -14.33 -2.48
CA HIS A 131 5.12 -15.06 -1.85
C HIS A 131 4.51 -16.18 -2.72
N GLY A 132 5.03 -16.40 -3.94
CA GLY A 132 4.60 -17.49 -4.82
C GLY A 132 3.23 -17.27 -5.49
N PHE A 133 2.69 -16.04 -5.47
CA PHE A 133 1.38 -15.76 -6.05
C PHE A 133 1.37 -15.62 -7.57
N CYS A 134 2.53 -15.38 -8.18
CA CYS A 134 2.68 -15.29 -9.62
C CYS A 134 4.13 -15.61 -10.05
N ALA A 135 4.30 -16.01 -11.31
CA ALA A 135 5.61 -16.29 -11.89
C ALA A 135 6.35 -15.02 -12.39
N ARG A 136 5.61 -13.93 -12.63
CA ARG A 136 6.13 -12.65 -13.12
C ARG A 136 5.41 -11.51 -12.40
N ALA A 137 6.12 -10.43 -12.08
CA ALA A 137 5.58 -9.32 -11.28
C ALA A 137 4.39 -8.64 -11.96
N GLU A 138 4.46 -8.49 -13.28
CA GLU A 138 3.40 -7.91 -14.11
C GLU A 138 2.13 -8.79 -14.18
N HIS A 139 2.18 -10.05 -13.75
CA HIS A 139 0.97 -10.88 -13.68
C HIS A 139 0.16 -10.62 -12.41
N TRP A 140 0.71 -9.92 -11.42
CA TRP A 140 -0.03 -9.55 -10.22
C TRP A 140 -0.85 -8.29 -10.46
N PRO A 141 -2.19 -8.35 -10.47
CA PRO A 141 -3.03 -7.21 -10.84
C PRO A 141 -3.01 -6.10 -9.78
N TRP A 142 -2.75 -6.43 -8.52
CA TRP A 142 -2.89 -5.51 -7.38
C TRP A 142 -1.56 -4.86 -7.02
N SER A 143 -0.96 -4.17 -7.98
CA SER A 143 0.33 -3.51 -7.82
C SER A 143 0.42 -2.24 -8.66
N SER A 144 1.23 -1.30 -8.20
CA SER A 144 1.64 -0.14 -9.00
C SER A 144 2.53 -0.49 -10.20
N ILE A 145 3.06 -1.71 -10.29
CA ILE A 145 4.00 -2.11 -11.37
C ILE A 145 3.48 -1.80 -12.77
N HIS A 146 2.18 -1.95 -13.02
CA HIS A 146 1.55 -1.68 -14.32
C HIS A 146 1.75 -0.23 -14.77
N ARG A 147 1.68 0.72 -13.83
CA ARG A 147 1.96 2.13 -14.11
C ARG A 147 3.43 2.32 -14.49
N PHE A 148 4.34 1.67 -13.77
CA PHE A 148 5.78 1.78 -14.03
C PHE A 148 6.17 1.19 -15.39
N LEU A 149 5.59 0.04 -15.76
CA LEU A 149 5.79 -0.57 -17.08
C LEU A 149 5.26 0.34 -18.20
N ALA A 150 4.05 0.88 -18.03
CA ALA A 150 3.45 1.80 -19.01
C ALA A 150 4.26 3.10 -19.19
N GLU A 151 4.94 3.56 -18.15
CA GLU A 151 5.81 4.75 -18.16
C GLU A 151 7.25 4.44 -18.58
N GLY A 152 7.59 3.18 -18.88
CA GLY A 152 8.96 2.76 -19.25
C GLY A 152 9.98 2.87 -18.13
N ARG A 153 9.52 2.81 -16.86
CA ARG A 153 10.34 3.03 -15.65
C ARG A 153 10.93 1.75 -15.06
N VAL A 154 10.55 0.59 -15.56
CA VAL A 154 11.06 -0.74 -15.19
C VAL A 154 11.38 -1.47 -16.49
N LYS A 155 12.54 -2.12 -16.57
CA LYS A 155 12.94 -2.95 -17.72
C LYS A 155 12.43 -4.39 -17.61
#